data_AF-A0A7K5G1V9-F1
#
_entry.id   AF-A0A7K5G1V9-F1
#
_cell.length_a   1.000
_cell.length_b   1.000
_cell.length_c   1.000
_cell.angle_alpha   90.00
_cell.angle_beta   90.00
_cell.angle_gamma   90.00
#
_symmetry.space_group_name_H-M   'P 1'
#
loop_
_entity.id
_entity.type
_entity.pdbx_description
1 polymer ?
#
loop_
_entity_poly.entity_id
_entity_poly.type
_entity_poly.pdbx_seq_one_letter_code
_entity_poly.pdbx_strand_id
1 'polypeptide(L)'
;MSQRKRSRGSGPSQAEDGDEDFSLSPTLPRSQVQRNLERRSQDQVNQKVSELVQFLLVKDQKKIPIKRADILKKVVREYRDVYSEIVNQAGRTLQQVFGLQLVEIDTKQHIYILTSTIARTEGENL
;
A
#
# COMPACT_ATOMS: atom_id res chain seq x y z
N MET A 1 49.29 -8.89 68.27
CA MET A 1 48.17 -9.69 67.71
C MET A 1 47.70 -8.95 66.46
N SER A 2 47.51 -9.45 65.24
CA SER A 2 47.36 -10.79 64.65
C SER A 2 47.68 -10.66 63.13
N GLN A 3 48.51 -11.55 62.56
CA GLN A 3 48.19 -12.55 61.51
C GLN A 3 47.44 -12.03 60.26
N ARG A 4 48.08 -11.94 59.08
CA ARG A 4 48.35 -12.95 58.01
C ARG A 4 47.29 -13.02 56.89
N LYS A 5 47.80 -12.83 55.66
CA LYS A 5 47.53 -13.50 54.36
C LYS A 5 46.11 -13.53 53.76
N ARG A 6 46.04 -13.06 52.50
CA ARG A 6 45.35 -13.64 51.30
C ARG A 6 45.44 -12.60 50.18
N SER A 7 45.56 -12.86 48.88
CA SER A 7 45.88 -14.02 48.04
C SER A 7 46.25 -13.43 46.67
N ARG A 8 47.21 -14.05 45.97
CA ARG A 8 47.64 -13.66 44.63
C ARG A 8 46.48 -13.80 43.62
N GLY A 9 46.26 -12.77 42.81
CA GLY A 9 45.56 -12.85 41.54
C GLY A 9 46.42 -12.14 40.49
N SER A 10 47.00 -12.90 39.58
CA SER A 10 47.79 -12.40 38.46
C SER A 10 46.87 -12.14 37.27
N GLY A 11 47.05 -10.99 36.62
CA GLY A 11 46.51 -10.68 35.29
C GLY A 11 47.16 -9.38 34.79
N PRO A 12 47.92 -9.39 33.68
CA PRO A 12 48.81 -8.29 33.31
C PRO A 12 48.13 -7.18 32.48
N SER A 13 48.78 -6.02 32.56
CA SER A 13 48.53 -4.72 31.92
C SER A 13 49.05 -4.64 30.47
N GLN A 14 48.42 -3.81 29.61
CA GLN A 14 49.04 -2.93 28.58
C GLN A 14 47.92 -2.18 27.82
N ALA A 15 47.75 -0.85 27.94
CA ALA A 15 48.48 0.28 27.33
C ALA A 15 48.00 0.58 25.88
N GLU A 16 47.35 1.75 25.69
CA GLU A 16 47.76 2.85 24.76
C GLU A 16 47.08 2.66 23.38
N ASP A 17 46.69 3.62 22.56
CA ASP A 17 47.04 5.04 22.33
C ASP A 17 45.90 5.63 21.46
N GLY A 18 45.78 6.95 21.39
CA GLY A 18 44.82 7.63 20.52
C GLY A 18 45.49 8.25 19.29
N ASP A 19 44.86 8.13 18.12
CA ASP A 19 45.03 9.08 17.01
C ASP A 19 43.81 9.08 16.08
N GLU A 20 43.59 10.27 15.51
CA GLU A 20 42.42 10.73 14.80
C GLU A 20 42.52 10.37 13.30
N ASP A 21 41.56 9.60 12.75
CA ASP A 21 41.36 9.56 11.29
C ASP A 21 40.07 10.30 10.90
N PHE A 22 40.29 11.23 9.99
CA PHE A 22 39.43 12.33 9.62
C PHE A 22 38.63 11.91 8.39
N SER A 23 37.43 11.35 8.55
CA SER A 23 36.52 11.25 7.40
C SER A 23 35.05 11.09 7.75
N LEU A 24 34.24 11.81 6.98
CA LEU A 24 32.79 11.70 6.78
C LEU A 24 31.90 12.55 7.70
N SER A 25 31.80 13.83 7.34
CA SER A 25 30.48 14.47 7.24
C SER A 25 30.26 14.88 5.78
N PRO A 26 29.03 14.91 5.21
CA PRO A 26 27.73 14.76 5.86
C PRO A 26 26.78 13.82 5.11
N THR A 27 26.09 12.90 5.79
CA THR A 27 24.77 12.49 5.29
C THR A 27 23.82 12.33 6.45
N LEU A 28 22.99 13.36 6.59
CA LEU A 28 21.75 13.40 7.35
C LEU A 28 21.06 12.02 7.36
N PRO A 29 20.43 11.62 8.47
CA PRO A 29 19.67 10.37 8.52
C PRO A 29 18.62 10.40 7.41
N ARG A 30 18.79 9.50 6.43
CA ARG A 30 17.92 9.31 5.26
C ARG A 30 16.47 9.45 5.69
N SER A 31 15.87 10.60 5.37
CA SER A 31 14.56 10.96 5.91
C SER A 31 13.63 9.79 5.69
N GLN A 32 12.96 9.34 6.75
CA GLN A 32 11.97 8.28 6.64
C GLN A 32 10.88 8.67 5.63
N VAL A 33 10.70 9.97 5.40
CA VAL A 33 9.84 10.57 4.39
C VAL A 33 10.28 10.23 2.95
N GLN A 34 11.58 10.27 2.64
CA GLN A 34 12.09 10.02 1.28
C GLN A 34 11.95 8.55 0.85
N ARG A 35 12.06 7.60 1.80
CA ARG A 35 11.85 6.17 1.51
C ARG A 35 10.38 5.79 1.30
N ASN A 36 9.45 6.58 1.84
CA ASN A 36 8.01 6.35 1.70
C ASN A 36 7.47 6.75 0.32
N LEU A 37 8.22 7.55 -0.47
CA LEU A 37 7.74 8.12 -1.74
C LEU A 37 8.06 7.25 -2.97
N GLU A 38 9.13 6.44 -2.95
CA GLU A 38 9.70 5.87 -4.19
C GLU A 38 9.39 4.40 -4.43
N ARG A 39 8.77 3.69 -3.48
CA ARG A 39 8.21 2.35 -3.70
C ARG A 39 6.93 2.25 -2.90
N ARG A 40 5.82 2.63 -3.52
CA ARG A 40 4.49 2.36 -2.95
C ARG A 40 4.43 0.88 -2.59
N SER A 41 4.22 0.59 -1.30
CA SER A 41 4.09 -0.81 -0.89
C SER A 41 2.89 -1.42 -1.61
N GLN A 42 2.97 -2.71 -1.93
CA GLN A 42 1.83 -3.46 -2.47
C GLN A 42 0.59 -3.30 -1.58
N ASP A 43 0.79 -3.15 -0.26
CA ASP A 43 -0.28 -2.91 0.70
C ASP A 43 -1.03 -1.59 0.44
N GLN A 44 -0.33 -0.53 0.04
CA GLN A 44 -0.96 0.75 -0.29
C GLN A 44 -1.79 0.64 -1.58
N VAL A 45 -1.30 -0.11 -2.57
CA VAL A 45 -2.05 -0.39 -3.80
C VAL A 45 -3.29 -1.23 -3.47
N ASN A 46 -3.15 -2.29 -2.66
CA ASN A 46 -4.26 -3.12 -2.22
C ASN A 46 -5.31 -2.32 -1.41
N GLN A 47 -4.87 -1.36 -0.59
CA GLN A 47 -5.76 -0.44 0.10
C GLN A 47 -6.55 0.43 -0.91
N LYS A 48 -5.87 0.96 -1.93
CA LYS A 48 -6.53 1.74 -3.00
C LYS A 48 -7.50 0.91 -3.83
N VAL A 49 -7.18 -0.37 -4.07
CA VAL A 49 -8.10 -1.33 -4.71
C VAL A 49 -9.36 -1.50 -3.88
N SER A 50 -9.22 -1.70 -2.57
CA SER A 50 -10.34 -1.86 -1.65
C SER A 50 -11.22 -0.61 -1.60
N GLU A 51 -10.60 0.58 -1.51
CA GLU A 51 -11.30 1.86 -1.61
C GLU A 51 -12.04 2.03 -2.94
N LEU A 52 -11.44 1.60 -4.06
CA LEU A 52 -12.07 1.68 -5.36
C LEU A 52 -13.29 0.76 -5.43
N VAL A 53 -13.17 -0.50 -5.00
CA VAL A 53 -14.29 -1.45 -4.98
C VAL A 53 -15.46 -0.87 -4.17
N GLN A 54 -15.20 -0.38 -2.96
CA GLN A 54 -16.22 0.23 -2.12
C GLN A 54 -16.87 1.45 -2.81
N PHE A 55 -16.06 2.31 -3.42
CA PHE A 55 -16.55 3.48 -4.15
C PHE A 55 -17.49 3.10 -5.30
N LEU A 56 -17.12 2.07 -6.09
CA LEU A 56 -17.91 1.58 -7.22
C LEU A 56 -19.25 1.01 -6.74
N LEU A 57 -19.25 0.20 -5.68
CA LEU A 57 -20.47 -0.37 -5.10
C LEU A 57 -21.44 0.71 -4.60
N VAL A 58 -20.94 1.72 -3.88
CA VAL A 58 -21.77 2.83 -3.39
C VAL A 58 -22.36 3.65 -4.54
N LYS A 59 -21.59 3.86 -5.61
CA LYS A 59 -22.07 4.58 -6.80
C LYS A 59 -23.16 3.80 -7.53
N ASP A 60 -23.01 2.49 -7.67
CA ASP A 60 -24.03 1.64 -8.29
C ASP A 60 -25.33 1.57 -7.47
N GLN A 61 -25.24 1.47 -6.15
CA GLN A 61 -26.42 1.52 -5.27
C GLN A 61 -27.21 2.82 -5.43
N LYS A 62 -26.51 3.94 -5.61
CA LYS A 62 -27.13 5.26 -5.84
C LYS A 62 -27.55 5.48 -7.29
N LYS A 63 -27.31 4.52 -8.19
CA LYS A 63 -27.54 4.62 -9.64
C LYS A 63 -26.88 5.87 -10.24
N ILE A 64 -25.71 6.24 -9.73
CA ILE A 64 -24.93 7.37 -10.20
C ILE A 64 -23.90 6.85 -11.21
N PRO A 65 -23.79 7.45 -12.41
CA PRO A 65 -22.77 7.07 -13.38
C PRO A 65 -21.36 7.25 -12.80
N ILE A 66 -20.50 6.25 -13.02
CA ILE A 66 -19.14 6.24 -12.50
C ILE A 66 -18.23 6.87 -13.55
N LYS A 67 -17.65 8.04 -13.27
CA LYS A 67 -16.73 8.72 -14.19
C LYS A 67 -15.28 8.39 -13.86
N ARG A 68 -14.42 8.21 -14.87
CA ARG A 68 -12.97 8.08 -14.66
C ARG A 68 -12.38 9.23 -13.84
N ALA A 69 -12.81 10.47 -14.15
CA ALA A 69 -12.36 11.66 -13.44
C ALA A 69 -12.71 11.61 -11.93
N ASP A 70 -13.86 11.06 -11.58
CA ASP A 70 -14.29 10.88 -10.19
C ASP A 70 -13.41 9.83 -9.48
N ILE A 71 -13.13 8.71 -10.13
CA ILE A 71 -12.24 7.67 -9.60
C ILE A 71 -10.85 8.26 -9.33
N LEU A 72 -10.31 8.98 -10.32
CA LEU A 72 -9.00 9.62 -10.22
C LEU A 72 -8.94 10.66 -9.11
N LYS A 73 -9.99 11.47 -8.94
CA LYS A 73 -10.01 12.55 -7.94
C LYS A 73 -10.29 12.04 -6.53
N LYS A 74 -11.16 11.04 -6.36
CA LYS A 74 -11.62 10.62 -5.03
C LYS A 74 -10.79 9.51 -4.42
N VAL A 75 -10.42 8.51 -5.22
CA VAL A 75 -9.75 7.28 -4.75
C VAL A 75 -8.25 7.33 -5.04
N VAL A 76 -7.90 7.48 -6.32
CA VAL A 76 -6.52 7.30 -6.81
C VAL A 76 -5.64 8.47 -6.40
N ARG A 77 -6.10 9.72 -6.54
CA ARG A 77 -5.40 10.95 -6.15
C ARG A 77 -3.96 11.03 -6.68
N GLU A 78 -2.97 10.71 -5.85
CA GLU A 78 -1.54 10.66 -6.19
C GLU A 78 -1.11 9.37 -6.90
N TYR A 79 -1.88 8.28 -6.82
CA TYR A 79 -1.56 6.94 -7.36
C TYR A 79 -1.86 6.78 -8.87
N ARG A 80 -1.73 7.85 -9.66
CA ARG A 80 -2.19 7.89 -11.07
C ARG A 80 -1.38 6.99 -12.00
N ASP A 81 -0.10 6.82 -11.70
CA ASP A 81 0.86 5.95 -12.39
C ASP A 81 0.49 4.46 -12.27
N VAL A 82 -0.12 4.05 -11.14
CA VAL A 82 -0.60 2.67 -10.91
C VAL A 82 -2.12 2.54 -11.09
N TYR A 83 -2.76 3.53 -11.72
CA TYR A 83 -4.21 3.53 -11.94
C TYR A 83 -4.71 2.27 -12.64
N SER A 84 -4.02 1.85 -13.70
CA SER A 84 -4.37 0.67 -14.48
C SER A 84 -4.36 -0.59 -13.62
N GLU A 85 -3.37 -0.74 -12.74
CA GLU A 85 -3.25 -1.86 -11.84
C GLU A 85 -4.38 -1.87 -10.80
N ILE A 86 -4.66 -0.71 -10.18
CA ILE A 86 -5.75 -0.56 -9.20
C ILE A 86 -7.10 -0.93 -9.83
N VAL A 87 -7.39 -0.42 -11.02
CA VAL A 87 -8.67 -0.70 -11.71
C VAL A 87 -8.76 -2.16 -12.13
N ASN A 88 -7.68 -2.75 -12.66
CA ASN A 88 -7.67 -4.15 -13.05
C ASN A 88 -7.90 -5.07 -11.85
N GLN A 89 -7.24 -4.80 -10.73
CA GLN A 89 -7.40 -5.61 -9.53
C GLN A 89 -8.80 -5.42 -8.91
N ALA A 90 -9.32 -4.19 -8.87
CA ALA A 90 -10.68 -3.92 -8.42
C ALA A 90 -11.73 -4.61 -9.30
N GLY A 91 -11.54 -4.61 -10.63
CA GLY A 91 -12.41 -5.31 -11.58
C GLY A 91 -12.41 -6.83 -11.34
N ARG A 92 -11.25 -7.43 -11.08
CA ARG A 92 -11.15 -8.85 -10.69
C ARG A 92 -11.88 -9.13 -9.39
N THR A 93 -11.67 -8.29 -8.37
CA THR A 93 -12.36 -8.44 -7.07
C THR A 93 -13.88 -8.31 -7.22
N LEU A 94 -14.36 -7.35 -8.00
CA LEU A 94 -15.79 -7.20 -8.30
C LEU A 94 -16.37 -8.46 -8.93
N GLN A 95 -15.67 -9.04 -9.90
CA GLN A 95 -16.13 -10.23 -10.60
C GLN A 95 -16.09 -11.47 -9.70
N GLN A 96 -15.00 -11.68 -8.96
CA GLN A 96 -14.77 -12.89 -8.16
C GLN A 96 -15.56 -12.90 -6.85
N VAL A 97 -15.71 -11.75 -6.19
CA VAL A 97 -16.31 -11.67 -4.85
C VAL A 97 -17.78 -11.24 -4.92
N PHE A 98 -18.11 -10.30 -5.81
CA PHE A 98 -19.46 -9.72 -5.88
C PHE A 98 -20.26 -10.23 -7.08
N GLY A 99 -19.63 -10.93 -8.03
CA GLY A 99 -20.28 -11.31 -9.29
C GLY A 99 -20.71 -10.09 -10.12
N LEU A 100 -19.93 -9.00 -10.06
CA LEU A 100 -20.16 -7.76 -10.79
C LEU A 100 -19.02 -7.48 -11.76
N GLN A 101 -19.33 -6.88 -12.90
CA GLN A 101 -18.33 -6.44 -13.87
C GLN A 101 -18.40 -4.93 -14.06
N LEU A 102 -17.24 -4.28 -14.08
CA LEU A 102 -17.12 -2.87 -14.44
C LEU A 102 -17.09 -2.75 -15.97
N VAL A 103 -18.09 -2.11 -16.55
CA VAL A 103 -18.26 -1.96 -18.01
C VAL A 103 -18.25 -0.49 -18.37
N GLU A 104 -17.47 -0.12 -19.39
CA GLU A 104 -17.46 1.22 -19.96
C GLU A 104 -18.61 1.36 -20.98
N ILE A 105 -19.47 2.35 -20.78
CA ILE A 105 -20.63 2.63 -21.66
C ILE A 105 -20.39 3.82 -22.58
N ASP A 106 -19.47 4.71 -22.21
CA ASP A 106 -19.10 5.87 -23.02
C ASP A 106 -17.59 6.05 -22.97
N THR A 107 -16.94 5.81 -24.11
CA THR A 107 -15.49 5.94 -24.27
C THR A 107 -15.02 7.38 -24.44
N LYS A 108 -15.89 8.31 -24.85
CA LYS A 108 -15.55 9.74 -24.97
C LYS A 108 -15.50 10.40 -23.60
N GLN A 109 -16.44 10.05 -22.72
CA GLN A 109 -16.56 10.62 -21.38
C GLN A 109 -15.95 9.72 -20.29
N HIS A 110 -15.48 8.53 -20.65
CA HIS A 110 -15.00 7.49 -19.76
C HIS A 110 -15.96 7.23 -18.59
N ILE A 111 -17.18 6.83 -18.96
CA ILE A 111 -18.25 6.50 -18.02
C ILE A 111 -18.39 4.98 -17.90
N TYR A 112 -18.45 4.51 -16.67
CA TYR A 112 -18.58 3.12 -16.31
C TYR A 112 -19.88 2.85 -15.53
N ILE A 113 -20.33 1.60 -15.61
CA ILE A 113 -21.41 1.04 -14.79
C ILE A 113 -20.97 -0.32 -14.24
N LEU A 114 -21.65 -0.79 -13.19
CA LEU A 114 -21.53 -2.17 -12.73
C LEU A 114 -22.68 -3.00 -13.29
N THR A 115 -22.35 -4.14 -13.89
CA THR A 115 -23.33 -5.12 -14.39
C THR A 115 -23.20 -6.43 -13.63
N SER A 116 -24.31 -7.10 -13.36
CA SER A 116 -24.29 -8.44 -12.76
C SER A 116 -23.79 -9.46 -13.78
N THR A 117 -22.76 -10.22 -13.42
CA THR A 117 -22.28 -11.38 -14.18
C THR A 117 -22.93 -12.67 -13.72
N ILE A 118 -23.62 -12.66 -12.59
CA ILE A 118 -24.40 -13.80 -12.11
C ILE A 118 -25.62 -13.93 -13.01
N ALA A 119 -25.78 -15.09 -13.64
CA ALA A 119 -26.97 -15.43 -14.39
C ALA A 119 -28.18 -15.26 -13.46
N ARG A 120 -29.10 -14.35 -13.82
CA ARG A 120 -30.39 -14.31 -13.16
C ARG A 120 -31.07 -15.63 -13.50
N THR A 121 -31.15 -16.54 -12.53
CA THR A 121 -32.12 -17.63 -12.61
C THR A 121 -33.47 -16.93 -12.59
N GLU A 122 -34.09 -16.75 -13.75
CA GLU A 122 -35.49 -16.35 -13.80
C GLU A 122 -36.24 -17.37 -12.96
N GLY A 123 -37.02 -16.87 -12.00
CA GLY A 123 -37.80 -17.72 -11.11
C GLY A 123 -38.57 -18.73 -11.93
N GLU A 124 -38.44 -20.00 -11.56
CA GLU A 124 -39.32 -21.04 -12.03
C GLU A 124 -40.77 -20.55 -11.84
N ASN A 125 -41.48 -20.41 -12.95
CA ASN A 125 -42.94 -20.32 -12.94
C ASN A 125 -43.46 -21.61 -12.32
N LEU A 126 -43.95 -21.54 -11.08
CA LEU A 126 -44.85 -22.52 -10.46
C LEU A 126 -46.01 -21.77 -9.80
#